data_AF-A0A1Q7V3L4-F1
#
_entry.id   AF-A0A1Q7V3L4-F1
#
_cell.length_a   1.000
_cell.length_b   1.000
_cell.length_c   1.000
_cell.angle_alpha   90.00
_cell.angle_beta   90.00
_cell.angle_gamma   90.00
#
_symmetry.space_group_name_H-M   'P 1'
#
loop_
_entity.id
_entity.type
_entity.pdbx_description
1 polymer ?
#
loop_
_entity_poly.entity_id
_entity_poly.type
_entity_poly.pdbx_seq_one_letter_code
_entity_poly.pdbx_strand_id
1 'polypeptide(L)'
;MKCEQLRERMPDVAAGLSEATAAESSHLASCISCAEQFKAMQETMALLDEWQVPEPSPYFDVRLQARLREEMAKPQAGWAMRWFRQPVIAAALTVIIGIGVGLFFSQGPRIHNSQPMLAQNADPGSAVGDLQTLDNNHDLYANFDLLDDMDLQQDVTANP
;
A
#
# COMPACT_ATOMS: atom_id res chain seq x y z
N MET A 1 -1.94 36.09 17.99
CA MET A 1 -1.84 34.73 17.42
C MET A 1 -1.32 33.78 18.51
N LYS A 2 -1.66 32.49 18.46
CA LYS A 2 -1.15 31.51 19.44
C LYS A 2 0.21 30.98 18.99
N CYS A 3 1.12 30.72 19.92
CA CYS A 3 2.45 30.17 19.61
C CYS A 3 2.36 28.84 18.83
N GLU A 4 1.37 28.00 19.15
CA GLU A 4 1.09 26.72 18.46
C GLU A 4 0.90 26.93 16.95
N GLN A 5 0.07 27.91 16.58
CA GLN A 5 -0.28 28.19 15.19
C GLN A 5 0.93 28.70 14.41
N LEU A 6 1.75 29.55 15.03
CA LEU A 6 2.98 30.01 14.40
C LEU A 6 3.96 28.85 14.25
N ARG A 7 4.09 27.98 15.25
CA ARG A 7 5.03 26.85 15.24
C ARG A 7 4.73 25.83 14.14
N GLU A 8 3.45 25.61 13.81
CA GLU A 8 3.05 24.77 12.67
C GLU A 8 3.43 25.38 11.32
N ARG A 9 3.44 26.72 11.22
CA ARG A 9 3.80 27.44 9.99
C ARG A 9 5.27 27.85 9.90
N MET A 10 5.97 27.85 11.02
CA MET A 10 7.36 28.29 11.14
C MET A 10 8.32 27.62 10.15
N PRO A 11 8.26 26.30 9.89
CA PRO A 11 9.20 25.65 8.96
C PRO A 11 9.01 26.13 7.51
N ASP A 12 7.76 26.25 7.05
CA ASP A 12 7.47 26.67 5.68
C ASP A 12 7.87 28.13 5.44
N VAL A 13 7.67 28.99 6.44
CA VAL A 13 8.10 30.39 6.41
C VAL A 13 9.63 30.48 6.46
N ALA A 14 10.30 29.68 7.29
CA ALA A 14 11.76 29.66 7.40
C ALA A 14 12.45 29.12 6.14
N ALA A 15 11.83 28.15 5.47
CA ALA A 15 12.31 27.57 4.20
C ALA A 15 11.95 28.40 2.96
N GLY A 16 11.26 29.53 3.11
CA GLY A 16 10.83 30.38 1.99
C GLY A 16 9.73 29.78 1.10
N LEU A 17 9.06 28.71 1.56
CA LEU A 17 7.95 28.06 0.87
C LEU A 17 6.63 28.84 1.01
N SER A 18 6.54 29.71 2.02
CA SER A 18 5.38 30.57 2.27
C SER A 18 5.79 31.93 2.83
N GLU A 19 5.08 32.99 2.45
CA GLU A 19 5.30 34.34 3.00
C GLU A 19 4.72 34.48 4.41
N ALA A 20 5.44 35.18 5.29
CA ALA A 20 4.98 35.49 6.63
C ALA A 20 3.83 36.50 6.61
N THR A 21 2.73 36.18 7.28
CA THR A 21 1.62 37.11 7.45
C THR A 21 1.97 38.23 8.44
N ALA A 22 1.24 39.35 8.39
CA ALA A 22 1.42 40.47 9.34
C ALA A 22 1.19 40.05 10.81
N ALA A 23 0.32 39.06 11.05
CA ALA A 23 0.05 38.53 12.39
C ALA A 23 1.22 37.67 12.92
N GLU A 24 1.92 36.95 12.04
CA GLU A 24 3.07 36.11 12.40
C GLU A 24 4.31 36.96 12.66
N SER A 25 4.58 37.95 11.81
CA SER A 25 5.70 38.90 12.01
C SER A 25 5.55 39.72 13.30
N SER A 26 4.34 40.19 13.62
CA SER A 26 4.07 40.85 14.90
C SER A 26 4.21 39.91 16.11
N HIS A 27 3.90 38.62 15.96
CA HIS A 27 4.13 37.63 17.00
C HIS A 27 5.63 37.34 17.20
N LEU A 28 6.39 37.19 16.12
CA LEU A 28 7.85 37.03 16.18
C LEU A 28 8.53 38.24 16.85
N ALA A 29 8.02 39.45 16.65
CA ALA A 29 8.53 40.65 17.31
C ALA A 29 8.19 40.73 18.82
N SER A 30 7.14 40.05 19.27
CA SER A 30 6.65 40.12 20.66
C SER A 30 7.00 38.89 21.51
N CYS A 31 7.31 37.75 20.89
CA CYS A 31 7.56 36.47 21.55
C CYS A 31 8.99 35.99 21.31
N ILE A 32 9.84 36.09 22.34
CA ILE A 32 11.27 35.74 22.28
C ILE A 32 11.48 34.26 21.95
N SER A 33 10.69 33.36 22.55
CA SER A 33 10.85 31.91 22.35
C SER A 33 10.53 31.46 20.92
N CYS A 34 9.56 32.12 20.26
CA CYS A 34 9.25 31.86 18.85
C CYS A 34 10.31 32.49 17.94
N ALA A 35 10.83 33.67 18.27
CA ALA A 35 11.89 34.32 17.49
C ALA A 35 13.20 33.51 17.50
N GLU A 36 13.57 32.95 18.65
CA GLU A 36 14.76 32.10 18.79
C GLU A 36 14.63 30.81 17.96
N GLN A 37 13.49 30.12 18.07
CA GLN A 37 13.22 28.92 17.26
C GLN A 37 13.22 29.22 15.76
N PHE A 38 12.61 30.32 15.35
CA PHE A 38 12.58 30.73 13.94
C PHE A 38 13.99 31.02 13.42
N LYS A 39 14.81 31.73 14.21
CA LYS A 39 16.21 32.01 13.85
C LYS A 39 17.03 30.72 13.72
N ALA A 40 16.87 29.78 14.65
CA ALA A 40 17.55 28.49 14.57
C ALA A 40 17.15 27.70 13.29
N MET A 41 15.88 27.71 12.91
CA MET A 41 15.45 27.10 11.62
C MET A 41 16.02 27.85 10.41
N GLN A 42 16.09 29.17 10.46
CA GLN A 42 16.66 29.96 9.37
C GLN A 42 18.16 29.68 9.20
N GLU A 43 18.89 29.52 10.31
CA GLU A 43 20.29 29.12 10.29
C GLU A 43 20.48 27.71 9.71
N THR A 44 19.60 26.75 10.03
CA THR A 44 19.69 25.41 9.41
C THR A 44 19.37 25.43 7.92
N MET A 45 18.37 26.21 7.47
CA MET A 45 18.08 26.35 6.04
C MET A 45 19.25 27.02 5.30
N ALA A 46 19.89 28.04 5.89
CA ALA A 46 21.06 28.68 5.31
C ALA A 46 22.24 27.71 5.13
N LEU A 47 22.43 26.75 6.04
CA LEU A 47 23.42 25.68 5.88
C LEU A 47 23.06 24.71 4.76
N LEU A 48 21.77 24.43 4.55
CA LEU A 48 21.32 23.59 3.44
C LEU A 48 21.52 24.30 2.09
N ASP A 49 21.36 25.62 2.02
CA ASP A 49 21.58 26.41 0.82
C ASP A 49 23.05 26.44 0.38
N GLU A 50 24.00 26.19 1.29
CA GLU A 50 25.42 26.03 0.95
C GLU A 50 25.70 24.76 0.13
N TRP A 51 24.78 23.78 0.16
CA TRP A 51 24.92 22.56 -0.62
C TRP A 51 24.90 22.88 -2.12
N GLN A 52 26.03 22.70 -2.79
CA GLN A 52 26.10 22.84 -4.24
C GLN A 52 25.33 21.71 -4.94
N VAL A 53 24.34 22.09 -5.74
CA VAL A 53 23.58 21.14 -6.56
C VAL A 53 24.55 20.50 -7.57
N PRO A 54 24.73 19.16 -7.53
CA PRO A 54 25.56 18.49 -8.52
C PRO A 54 24.93 18.64 -9.90
N GLU A 55 25.74 18.87 -10.94
CA GLU A 55 25.21 18.96 -12.30
C GLU A 55 24.43 17.69 -12.66
N PRO A 56 23.24 17.83 -13.27
CA PRO A 56 22.49 16.68 -13.73
C PRO A 56 23.31 15.92 -14.78
N SER A 57 23.15 14.60 -14.83
CA SER A 57 23.86 13.79 -15.83
C SER A 57 23.58 14.33 -17.25
N PRO A 58 24.53 14.29 -18.19
CA PRO A 58 24.38 14.86 -19.54
C PRO A 58 23.17 14.36 -20.35
N TYR A 59 22.57 13.22 -19.94
CA TYR A 59 21.42 12.61 -20.60
C TYR A 59 20.13 12.68 -19.77
N PHE A 60 20.14 13.40 -18.64
CA PHE A 60 18.98 13.51 -17.76
C PHE A 60 17.80 14.15 -18.48
N ASP A 61 18.01 15.31 -19.11
CA ASP A 61 16.94 16.06 -19.79
C ASP A 61 16.34 15.26 -20.95
N VAL A 62 17.18 14.58 -21.73
CA VAL A 62 16.74 13.75 -22.84
C VAL A 62 15.87 12.60 -22.35
N ARG A 63 16.30 11.91 -21.28
CA ARG A 63 15.52 10.81 -20.68
C ARG A 63 14.23 11.31 -20.04
N LEU A 64 14.28 12.43 -19.33
CA LEU A 64 13.12 13.05 -18.69
C LEU A 64 12.09 13.43 -19.75
N GLN A 65 12.52 14.10 -20.83
CA GLN A 65 11.62 14.52 -21.89
C GLN A 65 11.04 13.32 -22.66
N ALA A 66 11.82 12.25 -22.84
CA ALA A 66 11.33 11.01 -23.42
C ALA A 66 10.23 10.38 -22.53
N ARG A 67 10.48 10.24 -21.22
CA ARG A 67 9.51 9.71 -20.26
C ARG A 67 8.26 10.57 -20.15
N LEU A 68 8.41 11.90 -20.20
CA LEU A 68 7.28 12.83 -20.15
C LEU A 68 6.40 12.68 -21.39
N ARG A 69 7.00 12.56 -22.59
CA ARG A 69 6.25 12.29 -23.82
C ARG A 69 5.57 10.92 -23.78
N GLU A 70 6.25 9.89 -23.26
CA GLU A 70 5.66 8.57 -23.09
C GLU A 70 4.44 8.61 -22.15
N GLU A 71 4.51 9.30 -21.02
CA GLU A 71 3.39 9.43 -20.08
C GLU A 71 2.27 10.33 -20.62
N MET A 72 2.58 11.40 -21.36
CA MET A 72 1.57 12.24 -22.04
C MET A 72 0.89 11.51 -23.20
N ALA A 73 1.64 10.67 -23.92
CA ALA A 73 1.13 9.88 -25.04
C ALA A 73 0.44 8.60 -24.57
N LYS A 74 0.70 8.15 -23.34
CA LYS A 74 -0.08 7.10 -22.69
C LYS A 74 -1.51 7.60 -22.69
N PRO A 75 -2.45 6.90 -23.35
CA PRO A 75 -3.83 7.26 -23.23
C PRO A 75 -4.14 7.07 -21.75
N GLN A 76 -4.26 8.17 -21.00
CA GLN A 76 -5.01 8.22 -19.76
C GLN A 76 -6.26 7.42 -20.08
N ALA A 77 -6.37 6.21 -19.54
CA ALA A 77 -7.42 5.28 -19.91
C ALA A 77 -8.71 6.02 -19.62
N GLY A 78 -9.29 6.58 -20.69
CA GLY A 78 -10.03 7.81 -20.56
C GLY A 78 -11.18 7.60 -19.62
N TRP A 79 -11.67 8.66 -19.02
CA TRP A 79 -12.91 8.63 -18.24
C TRP A 79 -14.02 7.77 -18.92
N ALA A 80 -14.08 7.76 -20.26
CA ALA A 80 -14.92 6.87 -21.07
C ALA A 80 -14.62 5.35 -20.94
N MET A 81 -13.34 4.92 -20.94
CA MET A 81 -12.98 3.52 -20.73
C MET A 81 -13.28 3.07 -19.29
N ARG A 82 -13.13 3.98 -18.31
CA ARG A 82 -13.51 3.71 -16.91
C ARG A 82 -15.03 3.60 -16.74
N TRP A 83 -15.80 4.46 -17.42
CA TRP A 83 -17.27 4.38 -17.45
C TRP A 83 -17.76 3.07 -18.08
N PHE A 84 -17.12 2.58 -19.15
CA PHE A 84 -17.54 1.32 -19.78
C PHE A 84 -17.08 0.06 -19.02
N ARG A 85 -15.91 0.09 -18.36
CA ARG A 85 -15.39 -1.09 -17.65
C ARG A 85 -16.05 -1.34 -16.29
N GLN A 86 -16.45 -0.29 -15.57
CA GLN A 86 -17.15 -0.42 -14.29
C GLN A 86 -18.47 -1.22 -14.35
N PRO A 87 -19.41 -0.94 -15.29
CA PRO A 87 -20.66 -1.70 -15.38
C PRO A 87 -20.43 -3.12 -15.89
N VAL A 88 -19.44 -3.35 -16.77
CA VAL A 88 -19.11 -4.69 -17.27
C VAL A 88 -18.56 -5.59 -16.17
N ILE A 89 -17.67 -5.09 -15.32
CA ILE A 89 -17.13 -5.84 -14.18
C ILE A 89 -18.24 -6.09 -13.13
N ALA A 90 -19.09 -5.09 -12.86
CA ALA A 90 -20.22 -5.25 -11.95
C ALA A 90 -21.22 -6.31 -12.47
N ALA A 91 -21.53 -6.32 -13.77
CA ALA A 91 -22.41 -7.30 -14.39
C ALA A 91 -21.80 -8.72 -14.36
N ALA A 92 -20.49 -8.86 -14.60
CA ALA A 92 -19.82 -10.15 -14.50
C ALA A 92 -19.88 -10.71 -13.06
N LEU A 93 -19.66 -9.86 -12.05
CA LEU A 93 -19.77 -10.27 -10.65
C LEU A 93 -21.19 -10.64 -10.25
N THR A 94 -22.21 -9.91 -10.70
CA THR A 94 -23.61 -10.27 -10.40
C THR A 94 -24.02 -11.59 -11.06
N VAL A 95 -23.53 -11.88 -12.26
CA VAL A 95 -23.76 -13.18 -12.91
C VAL A 95 -23.08 -14.31 -12.14
N ILE A 96 -21.83 -14.15 -11.70
CA ILE A 96 -21.12 -15.16 -10.92
C ILE A 96 -21.82 -15.41 -9.58
N ILE A 97 -22.23 -14.34 -8.88
CA ILE A 97 -22.98 -14.45 -7.62
C ILE A 97 -24.35 -15.09 -7.87
N GLY A 98 -25.06 -14.70 -8.93
CA GLY A 98 -26.35 -15.27 -9.29
C GLY A 98 -26.27 -16.76 -9.61
N ILE A 99 -25.22 -17.20 -10.31
CA ILE A 99 -24.94 -18.62 -10.56
C ILE A 99 -24.58 -19.34 -9.25
N GLY A 100 -23.71 -18.76 -8.42
CA GLY A 100 -23.32 -19.36 -7.14
C GLY A 100 -24.51 -19.54 -6.19
N VAL A 101 -25.33 -18.50 -6.05
CA VAL A 101 -26.57 -18.51 -5.26
C VAL A 101 -27.59 -19.48 -5.88
N GLY A 102 -27.78 -19.45 -7.20
CA GLY A 102 -28.67 -20.37 -7.90
C GLY A 102 -28.28 -21.84 -7.72
N LEU A 103 -26.98 -22.16 -7.81
CA LEU A 103 -26.47 -23.50 -7.54
C LEU A 103 -26.64 -23.88 -6.08
N PHE A 104 -26.38 -22.98 -5.13
CA PHE A 104 -26.56 -23.21 -3.70
C PHE A 104 -28.03 -23.50 -3.33
N PHE A 105 -28.99 -22.77 -3.90
CA PHE A 105 -30.42 -23.01 -3.67
C PHE A 105 -30.97 -24.21 -4.46
N SER A 106 -30.43 -24.50 -5.65
CA SER A 106 -30.82 -25.69 -6.45
C SER A 106 -30.25 -26.99 -5.87
N GLN A 107 -29.13 -26.90 -5.15
CA GLN A 107 -28.66 -27.90 -4.20
C GLN A 107 -29.43 -27.73 -2.88
N GLY A 108 -30.76 -27.77 -2.95
CA GLY A 108 -31.60 -27.98 -1.77
C GLY A 108 -31.05 -29.16 -0.96
N PRO A 109 -31.19 -29.15 0.38
CA PRO A 109 -30.41 -29.99 1.27
C PRO A 109 -30.55 -31.45 0.83
N ARG A 110 -29.48 -32.01 0.26
CA ARG A 110 -29.30 -33.46 0.24
C ARG A 110 -29.26 -33.83 1.71
N ILE A 111 -30.39 -34.32 2.21
CA ILE A 111 -30.59 -34.76 3.58
C ILE A 111 -29.64 -35.93 3.82
N HIS A 112 -28.37 -35.62 4.11
CA HIS A 112 -27.48 -36.56 4.76
C HIS A 112 -27.95 -36.60 6.20
N ASN A 113 -28.60 -37.70 6.55
CA ASN A 113 -28.77 -38.12 7.93
C ASN A 113 -27.38 -38.30 8.54
N SER A 114 -26.85 -37.26 9.14
CA SER A 114 -25.76 -37.36 10.10
C SER A 114 -26.22 -36.67 11.38
N GLN A 115 -26.30 -37.49 12.42
CA GLN A 115 -26.76 -37.21 13.77
C GLN A 115 -26.08 -35.98 14.40
N PRO A 116 -26.72 -35.34 15.40
CA PRO A 116 -26.24 -34.09 15.95
C PRO A 116 -25.08 -34.35 16.92
N MET A 117 -23.95 -33.68 16.71
CA MET A 117 -22.94 -33.50 17.76
C MET A 117 -22.75 -32.00 17.96
N LEU A 118 -23.13 -31.58 19.16
CA LEU A 118 -23.02 -30.24 19.74
C LEU A 118 -21.56 -29.77 19.78
N ALA A 119 -21.34 -28.49 19.45
CA ALA A 119 -20.38 -27.54 20.08
C ALA A 119 -20.16 -26.37 19.10
N GLN A 120 -20.86 -25.24 19.21
CA GLN A 120 -20.66 -24.18 20.20
C GLN A 120 -19.24 -23.58 20.15
N ASN A 121 -19.12 -22.51 19.35
CA ASN A 121 -18.20 -21.37 19.45
C ASN A 121 -16.87 -21.60 20.19
N ALA A 122 -15.78 -21.76 19.43
CA ALA A 122 -14.44 -21.50 19.93
C ALA A 122 -14.16 -19.98 19.82
N ASP A 123 -14.06 -19.31 20.96
CA ASP A 123 -13.57 -17.93 21.05
C ASP A 123 -12.05 -17.89 20.76
N PRO A 124 -11.57 -16.98 19.90
CA PRO A 124 -10.16 -16.87 19.56
C PRO A 124 -9.35 -16.35 20.76
N GLY A 125 -8.26 -17.06 21.09
CA GLY A 125 -7.34 -16.73 22.19
C GLY A 125 -7.22 -17.80 23.28
N SER A 126 -7.96 -18.90 23.22
CA SER A 126 -7.69 -20.08 24.05
C SER A 126 -6.76 -21.06 23.34
N ALA A 127 -5.83 -21.68 24.08
CA ALA A 127 -4.88 -22.65 23.54
C ALA A 127 -5.55 -23.86 22.83
N VAL A 128 -6.82 -24.13 23.13
CA VAL A 128 -7.57 -25.25 22.55
C VAL A 128 -8.18 -24.88 21.19
N GLY A 129 -8.56 -23.62 20.98
CA GLY A 129 -9.12 -23.12 19.71
C GLY A 129 -8.05 -22.93 18.62
N ASP A 130 -6.84 -22.54 19.01
CA ASP A 130 -5.72 -22.41 18.07
C ASP A 130 -5.26 -23.78 17.56
N LEU A 131 -5.20 -24.78 18.44
CA LEU A 131 -4.88 -26.16 18.04
C LEU A 131 -5.93 -26.75 17.08
N GLN A 132 -7.21 -26.43 17.30
CA GLN A 132 -8.29 -26.88 16.42
C GLN A 132 -8.27 -26.16 15.04
N THR A 133 -7.69 -24.97 14.96
CA THR A 133 -7.51 -24.23 13.69
C THR A 133 -6.31 -24.76 12.89
N LEU A 134 -5.25 -25.19 13.58
CA LEU A 134 -4.09 -25.85 12.98
C LEU A 134 -4.41 -27.27 12.48
N ASP A 135 -5.20 -28.04 13.22
CA ASP A 135 -5.63 -29.40 12.85
C ASP A 135 -6.45 -29.43 11.55
N ASN A 136 -7.26 -28.37 11.30
CA ASN A 136 -8.08 -28.24 10.09
C ASN A 136 -7.30 -27.77 8.83
N ASN A 137 -6.01 -27.42 8.93
CA ASN A 137 -5.18 -26.99 7.79
C ASN A 137 -4.18 -28.08 7.36
N HIS A 138 -4.59 -29.35 7.40
CA HIS A 138 -3.76 -30.51 7.05
C HIS A 138 -3.37 -30.58 5.55
N ASP A 139 -4.11 -29.89 4.67
CA ASP A 139 -3.92 -29.94 3.22
C ASP A 139 -2.64 -29.26 2.71
N LEU A 140 -1.96 -28.47 3.55
CA LEU A 140 -0.74 -27.76 3.16
C LEU A 140 0.53 -28.61 3.30
N TYR A 141 0.53 -29.66 4.12
CA TYR A 141 1.72 -30.51 4.32
C TYR A 141 1.81 -31.69 3.36
N ALA A 142 0.72 -32.09 2.71
CA ALA A 142 0.70 -33.25 1.81
C ALA A 142 1.32 -33.00 0.41
N ASN A 143 1.63 -31.74 0.05
CA ASN A 143 2.17 -31.39 -1.28
C ASN A 143 3.71 -31.32 -1.33
N PHE A 144 4.42 -31.82 -0.32
CA PHE A 144 5.89 -31.86 -0.32
C PHE A 144 6.47 -33.00 -1.19
N ASP A 145 5.70 -34.06 -1.43
CA ASP A 145 6.12 -35.23 -2.22
C ASP A 145 6.26 -34.91 -3.73
N LEU A 146 5.68 -33.79 -4.19
CA LEU A 146 5.77 -33.33 -5.59
C LEU A 146 7.06 -32.54 -5.90
N LEU A 147 7.87 -32.21 -4.90
CA LEU A 147 9.12 -31.46 -5.08
C LEU A 147 10.37 -32.34 -5.10
N ASP A 148 10.29 -33.61 -4.69
CA ASP A 148 11.45 -34.53 -4.67
C ASP A 148 11.66 -35.26 -6.01
N ASP A 149 10.61 -35.41 -6.83
CA ASP A 149 10.65 -36.22 -8.07
C ASP A 149 11.19 -35.46 -9.31
N MET A 150 11.63 -34.20 -9.15
CA MET A 150 12.02 -33.34 -10.28
C MET A 150 13.52 -33.08 -10.42
N ASP A 151 14.39 -33.55 -9.51
CA ASP A 151 15.82 -33.14 -9.49
C ASP A 151 16.88 -34.25 -9.62
N LEU A 152 16.54 -35.47 -10.07
CA LEU A 152 17.55 -36.54 -10.28
C LEU A 152 17.67 -37.06 -11.72
N GLN A 153 17.21 -36.30 -12.71
CA GLN A 153 17.46 -36.58 -14.13
C GLN A 153 18.60 -35.70 -14.68
N GLN A 154 19.81 -35.84 -14.13
CA GLN A 154 21.02 -35.33 -14.77
C GLN A 154 22.25 -36.16 -14.40
N ASP A 155 22.57 -37.08 -15.31
CA ASP A 155 23.90 -37.36 -15.84
C ASP A 155 24.99 -37.92 -14.88
N VAL A 156 25.40 -39.17 -15.10
CA VAL A 156 26.76 -39.57 -15.54
C VAL A 156 26.82 -41.10 -15.60
N THR A 157 26.96 -41.61 -16.82
CA THR A 157 27.28 -43.00 -17.13
C THR A 157 28.79 -43.27 -17.01
N ALA A 158 29.13 -44.52 -16.66
CA ALA A 158 30.41 -45.25 -16.84
C ALA A 158 31.38 -45.40 -15.64
N ASN A 159 31.29 -46.59 -15.00
CA ASN A 159 32.30 -47.66 -14.79
C ASN A 159 33.72 -47.35 -14.24
N PRO A 160 34.51 -48.31 -13.70
CA PRO A 160 34.47 -49.79 -13.81
C PRO A 160 33.78 -50.57 -12.68
#